data_AF-R7S1K7-F1
#
_entry.id   AF-R7S1K7-F1
#
_cell.length_a   1.000
_cell.length_b   1.000
_cell.length_c   1.000
_cell.angle_alpha   90.00
_cell.angle_beta   90.00
_cell.angle_gamma   90.00
#
_symmetry.space_group_name_H-M   'P 1'
#
loop_
_entity.id
_entity.type
_entity.pdbx_description
1 polymer ?
#
loop_
_entity_poly.entity_id
_entity_poly.type
_entity_poly.pdbx_seq_one_letter_code
_entity_poly.pdbx_strand_id
1 'polypeptide(L)'
;MAKIDSRLSQLDVYMERAYQLAPNQQRTLKNYIKHNMIRPLGTYKKISKNMEPKIIKYAEKLKIPEYAKSPGIRTHVNEFLNHQTTQIKAAFHKKIIARVEKGHALDAYVKDVILPWHMSPRPVVAPRSIMARVALLSDIAEQKRKKLIKDFWSAVETKLRELEAKHGTNKQSDEWKQCDEEYIAADQAKYKNTVDAEFYNMDFDGETDQAFDFDTNGADDEAFGLDVTVN
;
A
#
# COMPACT_ATOMS: atom_id res chain seq x y z
N MET A 1 11.74 1.64 -48.70
CA MET A 1 11.66 1.10 -47.32
C MET A 1 11.87 2.18 -46.26
N ALA A 2 12.96 2.97 -46.31
CA ALA A 2 13.25 4.04 -45.33
C ALA A 2 12.10 5.04 -44.98
N LYS A 3 11.22 5.39 -45.93
CA LYS A 3 10.08 6.29 -45.69
C LYS A 3 8.92 5.63 -44.92
N ILE A 4 8.80 4.30 -45.01
CA ILE A 4 7.80 3.52 -44.25
C ILE A 4 8.28 3.40 -42.81
N ASP A 5 9.54 3.05 -42.60
CA ASP A 5 10.15 2.93 -41.28
C ASP A 5 10.08 4.25 -40.49
N SER A 6 10.38 5.37 -41.14
CA SER A 6 10.24 6.70 -40.52
C SER A 6 8.81 7.05 -40.10
N ARG A 7 7.80 6.63 -40.88
CA ARG A 7 6.39 6.87 -40.54
C ARG A 7 5.91 5.95 -39.42
N LEU A 8 6.40 4.71 -39.37
CA LEU A 8 6.12 3.78 -38.29
C LEU A 8 6.72 4.29 -36.96
N SER A 9 7.96 4.75 -36.97
CA SER A 9 8.57 5.35 -35.77
C SER A 9 7.83 6.61 -35.30
N GLN A 10 7.28 7.42 -36.21
CA GLN A 10 6.43 8.56 -35.82
C GLN A 10 5.10 8.11 -35.21
N LEU A 11 4.50 7.05 -35.75
CA LEU A 11 3.27 6.46 -35.19
C LEU A 11 3.52 5.92 -33.77
N ASP A 12 4.65 5.26 -33.52
CA ASP A 12 5.01 4.78 -32.19
C ASP A 12 5.08 5.94 -31.18
N VAL A 13 5.73 7.04 -31.54
CA VAL A 13 5.79 8.25 -30.68
C VAL A 13 4.40 8.84 -30.42
N TYR A 14 3.52 8.87 -31.42
CA TYR A 14 2.15 9.36 -31.22
C TYR A 14 1.32 8.42 -30.35
N MET A 15 1.49 7.10 -30.51
CA MET A 15 0.85 6.10 -29.66
C MET A 15 1.31 6.19 -28.21
N GLU A 16 2.61 6.41 -27.97
CA GLU A 16 3.13 6.63 -26.61
C GLU A 16 2.50 7.87 -25.97
N ARG A 17 2.37 8.98 -26.71
CA ARG A 17 1.77 10.23 -26.20
C ARG A 17 0.27 10.13 -25.96
N ALA A 18 -0.43 9.32 -26.75
CA ALA A 18 -1.87 9.09 -26.60
C ALA A 18 -2.19 7.99 -25.58
N TYR A 19 -1.17 7.36 -24.98
CA TYR A 19 -1.37 6.26 -24.05
C TYR A 19 -2.17 6.71 -22.83
N GLN A 20 -3.19 5.94 -22.50
CA GLN A 20 -4.00 6.12 -21.30
C GLN A 20 -4.21 4.77 -20.62
N LEU A 21 -4.11 4.77 -19.30
CA LEU A 21 -4.47 3.61 -18.50
C LEU A 21 -5.97 3.37 -18.60
N ALA A 22 -6.36 2.16 -18.97
CA ALA A 22 -7.76 1.74 -18.92
C ALA A 22 -8.27 1.74 -17.46
N PRO A 23 -9.58 1.96 -17.21
CA PRO A 23 -10.11 2.07 -15.85
C PRO A 23 -9.81 0.87 -14.94
N ASN A 24 -9.80 -0.34 -15.50
CA ASN A 24 -9.43 -1.57 -14.80
C ASN A 24 -7.95 -1.61 -14.39
N GLN A 25 -7.04 -1.14 -15.25
CA GLN A 25 -5.61 -1.02 -14.94
C GLN A 25 -5.41 0.02 -13.83
N GLN A 26 -6.08 1.17 -13.93
CA GLN A 26 -6.05 2.22 -12.90
C GLN A 26 -6.49 1.66 -11.53
N ARG A 27 -7.63 0.97 -11.47
CA ARG A 27 -8.14 0.32 -10.25
C ARG A 27 -7.14 -0.70 -9.69
N THR A 28 -6.55 -1.52 -10.56
CA THR A 28 -5.57 -2.54 -10.16
C THR A 28 -4.32 -1.89 -9.55
N LEU A 29 -3.80 -0.82 -10.17
CA LEU A 29 -2.65 -0.08 -9.65
C LEU A 29 -2.98 0.65 -8.34
N LYS A 30 -4.18 1.22 -8.19
CA LYS A 30 -4.65 1.79 -6.91
C LYS A 30 -4.69 0.74 -5.80
N ASN A 31 -5.26 -0.44 -6.07
CA ASN A 31 -5.29 -1.55 -5.11
C ASN A 31 -3.89 -2.04 -4.74
N TYR A 32 -2.97 -2.03 -5.72
CA TYR A 32 -1.58 -2.36 -5.46
C TYR A 32 -0.89 -1.32 -4.55
N ILE A 33 -1.18 -0.03 -4.72
CA ILE A 33 -0.71 1.01 -3.80
C ILE A 33 -1.31 0.78 -2.39
N LYS A 34 -2.63 0.59 -2.29
CA LYS A 34 -3.33 0.32 -1.01
C LYS A 34 -2.69 -0.88 -0.28
N HIS A 35 -2.40 -1.97 -0.98
CA HIS A 35 -1.74 -3.14 -0.42
C HIS A 35 -0.32 -2.86 0.07
N ASN A 36 0.48 -2.10 -0.67
CA ASN A 36 1.83 -1.73 -0.22
C ASN A 36 1.80 -0.75 0.96
N MET A 37 0.80 0.13 1.04
CA MET A 37 0.63 1.08 2.15
C MET A 37 0.42 0.39 3.51
N ILE A 38 -0.36 -0.70 3.55
CA ILE A 38 -0.66 -1.39 4.82
C ILE A 38 0.47 -2.32 5.29
N ARG A 39 1.44 -2.62 4.41
CA ARG A 39 2.57 -3.50 4.73
C ARG A 39 3.64 -2.77 5.55
N PRO A 40 4.42 -3.50 6.36
CA PRO A 40 5.60 -2.95 7.00
C PRO A 40 6.66 -2.62 5.93
N LEU A 41 6.83 -1.34 5.63
CA LEU A 41 7.86 -0.83 4.72
C LEU A 41 9.02 -0.20 5.50
N GLY A 42 10.24 -0.27 4.96
CA GLY A 42 11.38 0.49 5.49
C GLY A 42 11.26 2.00 5.24
N THR A 43 10.48 2.40 4.24
CA THR A 43 10.16 3.82 3.95
C THR A 43 8.82 3.95 3.23
N TYR A 44 8.08 4.99 3.58
CA TYR A 44 6.85 5.47 2.95
C TYR A 44 7.09 6.67 2.02
N LYS A 45 8.33 7.16 1.87
CA LYS A 45 8.65 8.27 0.95
C LYS A 45 8.63 7.84 -0.53
N LYS A 46 9.04 6.60 -0.82
CA LYS A 46 9.33 6.12 -2.18
C LYS A 46 8.46 4.92 -2.58
N ILE A 47 7.19 4.91 -2.19
CA ILE A 47 6.30 3.75 -2.38
C ILE A 47 6.13 3.43 -3.87
N SER A 48 5.80 4.43 -4.69
CA SER A 48 5.68 4.28 -6.14
C SER A 48 6.94 3.68 -6.77
N LYS A 49 8.12 4.21 -6.41
CA LYS A 49 9.41 3.71 -6.88
C LYS A 49 9.69 2.27 -6.44
N ASN A 50 9.33 1.90 -5.21
CA ASN A 50 9.51 0.54 -4.70
C ASN A 50 8.62 -0.49 -5.42
N MET A 51 7.55 -0.03 -6.06
CA MET A 51 6.64 -0.87 -6.82
C MET A 51 7.11 -1.15 -8.25
N GLU A 52 7.91 -0.25 -8.85
CA GLU A 52 8.32 -0.35 -10.26
C GLU A 52 8.92 -1.71 -10.64
N PRO A 53 9.88 -2.31 -9.90
CA PRO A 53 10.48 -3.58 -10.29
C PRO A 53 9.46 -4.72 -10.37
N LYS A 54 8.46 -4.70 -9.48
CA LYS A 54 7.39 -5.71 -9.47
C LYS A 54 6.38 -5.48 -10.60
N ILE A 55 6.09 -4.23 -10.95
CA ILE A 55 5.23 -3.92 -12.10
C ILE A 55 5.90 -4.38 -13.39
N ILE A 56 7.22 -4.17 -13.55
CA ILE A 56 7.97 -4.71 -14.70
C ILE A 56 7.85 -6.24 -14.74
N LYS A 57 8.11 -6.92 -13.62
CA LYS A 57 8.07 -8.39 -13.54
C LYS A 57 6.69 -8.97 -13.88
N TYR A 58 5.62 -8.28 -13.51
CA TYR A 58 4.23 -8.76 -13.67
C TYR A 58 3.41 -7.94 -14.67
N ALA A 59 4.07 -7.25 -15.61
CA ALA A 59 3.45 -6.35 -16.57
C ALA A 59 2.30 -7.02 -17.36
N GLU A 60 2.53 -8.24 -17.85
CA GLU A 60 1.53 -9.06 -18.55
C GLU A 60 0.31 -9.36 -17.66
N LYS A 61 0.54 -9.77 -16.40
CA LYS A 61 -0.54 -10.08 -15.44
C LYS A 61 -1.35 -8.85 -15.03
N LEU A 62 -0.68 -7.70 -14.94
CA LEU A 62 -1.33 -6.40 -14.68
C LEU A 62 -2.06 -5.86 -15.91
N LYS A 63 -1.99 -6.56 -17.05
CA LYS A 63 -2.53 -6.14 -18.35
C LYS A 63 -1.91 -4.84 -18.84
N ILE A 64 -0.63 -4.59 -18.52
CA ILE A 64 0.15 -3.42 -18.98
C ILE A 64 1.50 -3.92 -19.55
N PRO A 65 1.51 -4.80 -20.57
CA PRO A 65 2.73 -5.41 -21.08
C PRO A 65 3.73 -4.40 -21.65
N GLU A 66 3.25 -3.25 -22.12
CA GLU A 66 4.06 -2.19 -22.71
C GLU A 66 4.89 -1.43 -21.66
N TYR A 67 4.53 -1.49 -20.36
CA TYR A 67 5.28 -0.83 -19.30
C TYR A 67 6.75 -1.32 -19.20
N ALA A 68 6.97 -2.60 -19.48
CA ALA A 68 8.29 -3.19 -19.54
C ALA A 68 9.08 -2.77 -20.79
N LYS A 69 8.38 -2.46 -21.89
CA LYS A 69 8.94 -2.32 -23.25
C LYS A 69 9.16 -0.86 -23.67
N SER A 70 8.24 0.05 -23.33
CA SER A 70 8.27 1.47 -23.73
C SER A 70 8.59 2.40 -22.56
N PRO A 71 9.66 3.22 -22.65
CA PRO A 71 9.95 4.27 -21.68
C PRO A 71 8.87 5.38 -21.61
N GLY A 72 8.22 5.70 -22.75
CA GLY A 72 7.16 6.69 -22.81
C GLY A 72 5.94 6.26 -21.99
N ILE A 73 5.48 5.02 -22.21
CA ILE A 73 4.37 4.43 -21.44
C ILE A 73 4.72 4.31 -19.96
N ARG A 74 5.97 3.91 -19.63
CA ARG A 74 6.44 3.87 -18.25
C ARG A 74 6.33 5.21 -17.54
N THR A 75 6.62 6.31 -18.23
CA THR A 75 6.48 7.66 -17.69
C THR A 75 5.03 7.95 -17.32
N HIS A 76 4.08 7.71 -18.21
CA HIS A 76 2.65 7.91 -17.95
C HIS A 76 2.13 7.08 -16.77
N VAL A 77 2.53 5.81 -16.68
CA VAL A 77 2.13 4.94 -15.56
C VAL A 77 2.76 5.43 -14.25
N ASN A 78 4.04 5.84 -14.25
CA ASN A 78 4.71 6.35 -13.06
C ASN A 78 4.11 7.67 -12.57
N GLU A 79 3.71 8.57 -13.47
CA GLU A 79 2.98 9.79 -13.13
C GLU A 79 1.66 9.46 -12.42
N PHE A 80 0.88 8.53 -12.98
CA PHE A 80 -0.34 8.04 -12.35
C PHE A 80 -0.07 7.46 -10.96
N LEU A 81 0.94 6.58 -10.82
CA LEU A 81 1.32 5.98 -9.55
C LEU A 81 1.73 7.00 -8.50
N ASN A 82 2.53 8.01 -8.88
CA ASN A 82 2.96 9.07 -7.98
C ASN A 82 1.77 9.90 -7.49
N HIS A 83 0.87 10.28 -8.39
CA HIS A 83 -0.33 11.04 -8.05
C HIS A 83 -1.23 10.25 -7.10
N GLN A 84 -1.55 9.01 -7.44
CA GLN A 84 -2.40 8.15 -6.62
C GLN A 84 -1.75 7.77 -5.29
N THR A 85 -0.43 7.60 -5.24
CA THR A 85 0.30 7.37 -3.99
C THR A 85 0.11 8.53 -3.02
N THR A 86 0.21 9.77 -3.48
CA THR A 86 -0.05 10.95 -2.62
C THR A 86 -1.48 10.97 -2.09
N GLN A 87 -2.47 10.69 -2.94
CA GLN A 87 -3.88 10.67 -2.55
C GLN A 87 -4.17 9.56 -1.52
N ILE A 88 -3.78 8.32 -1.83
CA ILE A 88 -4.00 7.16 -0.95
C ILE A 88 -3.24 7.33 0.37
N LYS A 89 -2.02 7.88 0.34
CA LYS A 89 -1.24 8.18 1.54
C LYS A 89 -1.93 9.22 2.42
N ALA A 90 -2.51 10.26 1.83
CA ALA A 90 -3.29 11.25 2.57
C ALA A 90 -4.57 10.63 3.18
N ALA A 91 -5.31 9.81 2.41
CA ALA A 91 -6.49 9.11 2.89
C ALA A 91 -6.16 8.14 4.04
N PHE A 92 -5.07 7.37 3.90
CA PHE A 92 -4.61 6.45 4.93
C PHE A 92 -4.25 7.18 6.23
N HIS A 93 -3.50 8.29 6.13
CA HIS A 93 -3.19 9.13 7.29
C HIS A 93 -4.44 9.65 8.00
N LYS A 94 -5.45 10.12 7.24
CA LYS A 94 -6.74 10.55 7.81
C LYS A 94 -7.45 9.42 8.55
N LYS A 95 -7.47 8.20 7.97
CA LYS A 95 -8.07 7.02 8.62
C LYS A 95 -7.37 6.70 9.94
N ILE A 96 -6.03 6.74 9.99
CA ILE A 96 -5.27 6.52 11.24
C ILE A 96 -5.57 7.60 12.29
N ILE A 97 -5.61 8.89 11.92
CA ILE A 97 -6.00 9.97 12.85
C ILE A 97 -7.41 9.72 13.39
N ALA A 98 -8.36 9.46 12.51
CA ALA A 98 -9.76 9.27 12.90
C ALA A 98 -9.93 8.05 13.83
N ARG A 99 -9.16 6.98 13.62
CA ARG A 99 -9.09 5.84 14.55
C ARG A 99 -8.67 6.28 15.95
N VAL A 100 -7.59 7.05 16.05
CA VAL A 100 -7.04 7.54 17.33
C VAL A 100 -8.00 8.49 18.03
N GLU A 101 -8.66 9.38 17.28
CA GLU A 101 -9.64 10.32 17.81
C GLU A 101 -10.87 9.61 18.39
N LYS A 102 -11.36 8.58 17.70
CA LYS A 102 -12.50 7.75 18.15
C LYS A 102 -12.11 6.65 19.14
N GLY A 103 -10.82 6.38 19.31
CA GLY A 103 -10.30 5.37 20.24
C GLY A 103 -10.64 3.93 19.88
N HIS A 104 -10.74 3.61 18.58
CA HIS A 104 -11.11 2.27 18.11
C HIS A 104 -10.06 1.20 18.44
N ALA A 105 -10.51 0.04 18.90
CA ALA A 105 -9.68 -1.13 19.18
C ALA A 105 -8.91 -1.60 17.93
N LEU A 106 -7.66 -2.03 18.14
CA LEU A 106 -6.73 -2.36 17.05
C LEU A 106 -7.24 -3.50 16.18
N ASP A 107 -7.67 -4.60 16.81
CA ASP A 107 -8.08 -5.82 16.12
C ASP A 107 -9.24 -5.58 15.16
N ALA A 108 -10.32 -4.98 15.67
CA ALA A 108 -11.51 -4.65 14.88
C ALA A 108 -11.14 -3.67 13.76
N TYR A 109 -10.39 -2.62 14.06
CA TYR A 109 -10.00 -1.64 13.05
C TYR A 109 -9.14 -2.24 11.94
N VAL A 110 -8.14 -3.05 12.29
CA VAL A 110 -7.28 -3.69 11.28
C VAL A 110 -8.09 -4.64 10.42
N LYS A 111 -8.92 -5.49 11.04
CA LYS A 111 -9.76 -6.44 10.31
C LYS A 111 -10.72 -5.75 9.34
N ASP A 112 -11.37 -4.69 9.79
CA ASP A 112 -12.52 -4.14 9.09
C ASP A 112 -12.18 -2.97 8.16
N VAL A 113 -11.10 -2.24 8.46
CA VAL A 113 -10.72 -1.02 7.71
C VAL A 113 -9.43 -1.23 6.91
N ILE A 114 -8.47 -2.00 7.46
CA ILE A 114 -7.12 -2.11 6.88
C ILE A 114 -6.99 -3.36 6.02
N LEU A 115 -7.49 -4.52 6.44
CA LEU A 115 -7.43 -5.75 5.64
C LEU A 115 -8.17 -5.67 4.31
N PRO A 116 -9.25 -4.88 4.13
CA PRO A 116 -9.82 -4.65 2.81
C PRO A 116 -8.82 -4.11 1.78
N TRP A 117 -7.77 -3.40 2.21
CA TRP A 117 -6.72 -2.87 1.35
C TRP A 117 -5.69 -3.94 0.93
N HIS A 118 -5.79 -5.17 1.45
CA HIS A 118 -4.94 -6.28 1.05
C HIS A 118 -5.41 -6.88 -0.30
N MET A 119 -4.46 -7.18 -1.19
CA MET A 119 -4.75 -7.91 -2.44
C MET A 119 -5.03 -9.40 -2.18
N SER A 120 -5.68 -10.08 -3.12
CA SER A 120 -5.94 -11.52 -2.99
C SER A 120 -4.63 -12.35 -2.98
N PRO A 121 -4.50 -13.40 -2.15
CA PRO A 121 -5.46 -13.83 -1.13
C PRO A 121 -5.42 -12.92 0.10
N ARG A 122 -6.60 -12.51 0.59
CA ARG A 122 -6.73 -11.73 1.81
C ARG A 122 -6.58 -12.65 3.02
N PRO A 123 -5.69 -12.35 3.98
CA PRO A 123 -5.56 -13.17 5.16
C PRO A 123 -6.82 -13.07 6.02
N VAL A 124 -7.28 -14.21 6.55
CA VAL A 124 -8.49 -14.29 7.41
C VAL A 124 -8.22 -13.60 8.75
N VAL A 125 -7.01 -13.75 9.28
CA VAL A 125 -6.54 -13.13 10.51
C VAL A 125 -5.56 -12.02 10.17
N ALA A 126 -5.66 -10.88 10.86
CA ALA A 126 -4.74 -9.77 10.67
C ALA A 126 -3.30 -10.19 10.96
N PRO A 127 -2.36 -10.08 10.00
CA PRO A 127 -0.96 -10.39 10.26
C PRO A 127 -0.40 -9.47 11.35
N ARG A 128 0.38 -10.03 12.29
CA ARG A 128 1.01 -9.28 13.40
C ARG A 128 1.74 -8.03 12.91
N SER A 129 2.52 -8.17 11.84
CA SER A 129 3.33 -7.07 11.31
C SER A 129 2.50 -5.91 10.75
N ILE A 130 1.27 -6.17 10.28
CA ILE A 130 0.32 -5.12 9.89
C ILE A 130 -0.28 -4.47 11.14
N MET A 131 -0.66 -5.26 12.14
CA MET A 131 -1.18 -4.73 13.41
C MET A 131 -0.16 -3.83 14.11
N ALA A 132 1.08 -4.30 14.25
CA ALA A 132 2.17 -3.52 14.84
C ALA A 132 2.45 -2.24 14.04
N ARG A 133 2.38 -2.29 12.71
CA ARG A 133 2.51 -1.11 11.87
C ARG A 133 1.40 -0.10 12.16
N VAL A 134 0.16 -0.53 12.23
CA VAL A 134 -0.99 0.34 12.53
C VAL A 134 -0.88 0.91 13.94
N ALA A 135 -0.45 0.12 14.92
CA ALA A 135 -0.19 0.57 16.29
C ALA A 135 0.89 1.66 16.33
N LEU A 136 2.03 1.46 15.66
CA LEU A 136 3.09 2.47 15.55
C LEU A 136 2.57 3.78 14.92
N LEU A 137 1.83 3.67 13.82
CA LEU A 137 1.26 4.85 13.15
C LEU A 137 0.25 5.57 14.04
N SER A 138 -0.47 4.84 14.88
CA SER A 138 -1.44 5.39 15.83
C SER A 138 -0.76 6.12 16.99
N ASP A 139 0.38 5.62 17.48
CA ASP A 139 1.20 6.34 18.46
C ASP A 139 1.71 7.68 17.89
N ILE A 140 2.24 7.66 16.66
CA ILE A 140 2.71 8.88 15.98
C ILE A 140 1.54 9.85 15.73
N ALA A 141 0.37 9.35 15.33
CA ALA A 141 -0.83 10.17 15.15
C ALA A 141 -1.29 10.82 16.46
N GLU A 142 -1.18 10.12 17.59
CA GLU A 142 -1.44 10.72 18.90
C GLU A 142 -0.43 11.81 19.23
N GLN A 143 0.87 11.58 19.01
CA GLN A 143 1.88 12.62 19.22
C GLN A 143 1.60 13.86 18.37
N LYS A 144 1.11 13.65 17.14
CA LYS A 144 0.67 14.74 16.26
C LYS A 144 -0.52 15.49 16.82
N ARG A 145 -1.54 14.80 17.34
CA ARG A 145 -2.71 15.38 18.01
C ARG A 145 -2.33 16.21 19.23
N LYS A 146 -1.37 15.72 20.02
CA LYS A 146 -0.77 16.43 21.18
C LYS A 146 0.18 17.57 20.76
N LYS A 147 0.32 17.84 19.47
CA LYS A 147 1.21 18.87 18.90
C LYS A 147 2.69 18.67 19.24
N LEU A 148 3.10 17.45 19.58
CA LEU A 148 4.50 17.10 19.86
C LEU A 148 5.34 16.99 18.59
N ILE A 149 4.69 16.75 17.44
CA ILE A 149 5.34 16.66 16.13
C ILE A 149 4.64 17.55 15.10
N LYS A 150 5.43 18.08 14.15
CA LYS A 150 4.92 18.97 13.08
C LYS A 150 4.48 18.22 11.82
N ASP A 151 5.21 17.21 11.38
CA ASP A 151 4.89 16.46 10.16
C ASP A 151 4.80 14.97 10.46
N PHE A 152 3.65 14.37 10.14
CA PHE A 152 3.36 12.98 10.45
C PHE A 152 4.30 12.03 9.71
N TRP A 153 4.44 12.20 8.39
CA TRP A 153 5.23 11.29 7.57
C TRP A 153 6.73 11.43 7.84
N SER A 154 7.23 12.63 8.12
CA SER A 154 8.60 12.81 8.57
C SER A 154 8.88 12.11 9.90
N ALA A 155 7.94 12.14 10.85
CA ALA A 155 8.07 11.41 12.10
C ALA A 155 8.07 9.88 11.89
N VAL A 156 7.19 9.38 11.01
CA VAL A 156 7.19 7.95 10.61
C VAL A 156 8.55 7.53 10.07
N GLU A 157 9.16 8.33 9.19
CA GLU A 157 10.46 8.02 8.57
C GLU A 157 11.63 8.09 9.55
N THR A 158 11.57 8.99 10.53
CA THR A 158 12.55 9.03 11.61
C THR A 158 12.41 7.78 12.49
N LYS A 159 11.18 7.44 12.89
CA LYS A 159 10.93 6.29 13.76
C LYS A 159 11.28 4.96 13.10
N LEU A 160 11.01 4.82 11.80
CA LEU A 160 11.43 3.66 11.01
C LEU A 160 12.95 3.47 11.01
N ARG A 161 13.70 4.56 10.79
CA ARG A 161 15.17 4.55 10.82
C ARG A 161 15.72 4.22 12.20
N GLU A 162 15.12 4.75 13.26
CA GLU A 162 15.50 4.41 14.64
C GLU A 162 15.30 2.92 14.93
N LEU A 163 14.15 2.37 14.57
CA LEU A 163 13.87 0.95 14.79
C LEU A 163 14.79 0.05 13.98
N GLU A 164 15.10 0.42 12.74
CA GLU A 164 16.08 -0.31 11.91
C GLU A 164 17.50 -0.21 12.45
N ALA A 165 17.91 0.94 12.99
CA ALA A 165 19.20 1.08 13.65
C ALA A 165 19.28 0.23 14.93
N LYS A 166 18.16 0.07 15.66
CA LYS A 166 18.11 -0.68 16.92
C LYS A 166 17.98 -2.19 16.74
N HIS A 167 17.19 -2.63 15.77
CA HIS A 167 16.81 -4.05 15.59
C HIS A 167 17.31 -4.64 14.26
N GLY A 168 18.05 -3.88 13.46
CA GLY A 168 18.55 -4.30 12.16
C GLY A 168 17.50 -4.31 11.04
N THR A 169 17.92 -4.79 9.87
CA THR A 169 17.12 -4.77 8.64
C THR A 169 16.23 -6.00 8.48
N ASN A 170 16.57 -7.12 9.13
CA ASN A 170 15.80 -8.36 9.06
C ASN A 170 14.55 -8.29 9.93
N LYS A 171 13.41 -7.92 9.32
CA LYS A 171 12.11 -7.81 10.02
C LYS A 171 11.54 -9.13 10.54
N GLN A 172 12.16 -10.27 10.22
CA GLN A 172 11.75 -11.60 10.71
C GLN A 172 12.50 -12.02 11.97
N SER A 173 13.49 -11.26 12.43
CA SER A 173 14.24 -11.58 13.64
C SER A 173 13.36 -11.49 14.89
N ASP A 174 13.70 -12.26 15.92
CA ASP A 174 12.89 -12.32 17.14
C ASP A 174 12.83 -10.97 17.88
N GLU A 175 13.87 -10.12 17.74
CA GLU A 175 13.86 -8.76 18.26
C GLU A 175 12.79 -7.89 17.59
N TRP A 176 12.56 -8.08 16.28
CA TRP A 176 11.46 -7.41 15.58
C TRP A 176 10.11 -7.95 16.01
N LYS A 177 9.99 -9.27 16.21
CA LYS A 177 8.76 -9.90 16.70
C LYS A 177 8.36 -9.34 18.06
N GLN A 178 9.31 -9.26 18.98
CA GLN A 178 9.12 -8.70 20.32
C GLN A 178 8.75 -7.21 20.25
N CYS A 179 9.45 -6.43 19.43
CA CYS A 179 9.15 -5.02 19.25
C CYS A 179 7.72 -4.80 18.70
N ASP A 180 7.29 -5.63 17.74
CA ASP A 180 5.93 -5.61 17.20
C ASP A 180 4.89 -5.89 18.30
N GLU A 181 5.14 -6.87 19.16
CA GLU A 181 4.26 -7.23 20.28
C GLU A 181 4.15 -6.12 21.31
N GLU A 182 5.25 -5.43 21.62
CA GLU A 182 5.25 -4.26 22.52
C GLU A 182 4.36 -3.12 21.98
N TYR A 183 4.45 -2.81 20.68
CA TYR A 183 3.57 -1.79 20.07
C TYR A 183 2.11 -2.21 20.09
N ILE A 184 1.81 -3.48 19.78
CA ILE A 184 0.44 -4.01 19.79
C ILE A 184 -0.15 -3.92 21.19
N ALA A 185 0.58 -4.41 22.21
CA ALA A 185 0.12 -4.41 23.59
C ALA A 185 -0.11 -2.99 24.12
N ALA A 186 0.81 -2.06 23.84
CA ALA A 186 0.67 -0.66 24.25
C ALA A 186 -0.55 0.02 23.60
N ASP A 187 -0.82 -0.26 22.32
CA ASP A 187 -1.97 0.28 21.62
C ASP A 187 -3.30 -0.30 22.14
N GLN A 188 -3.37 -1.62 22.33
CA GLN A 188 -4.55 -2.31 22.88
C GLN A 188 -4.86 -1.88 24.32
N ALA A 189 -3.85 -1.55 25.13
CA ALA A 189 -4.06 -1.01 26.47
C ALA A 189 -4.76 0.36 26.44
N LYS A 190 -4.53 1.13 25.36
CA LYS A 190 -4.97 2.52 25.23
C LYS A 190 -6.33 2.67 24.54
N TYR A 191 -6.60 1.90 23.50
CA TYR A 191 -7.80 2.05 22.67
C TYR A 191 -8.69 0.81 22.77
N LYS A 192 -9.96 0.99 23.16
CA LYS A 192 -10.87 -0.10 23.50
C LYS A 192 -12.26 0.02 22.85
N ASN A 193 -12.53 1.11 22.15
CA ASN A 193 -13.86 1.35 21.60
C ASN A 193 -14.10 0.44 20.39
N THR A 194 -15.34 0.03 20.17
CA THR A 194 -15.75 -0.67 18.95
C THR A 194 -15.64 0.26 17.74
N VAL A 195 -15.47 -0.30 16.54
CA VAL A 195 -15.48 0.50 15.30
C VAL A 195 -16.93 0.84 14.95
N ASP A 196 -17.25 2.14 14.87
CA ASP A 196 -18.60 2.58 14.49
C ASP A 196 -18.94 2.20 13.04
N ALA A 197 -20.20 1.81 12.77
CA ALA A 197 -20.72 1.51 11.43
C ALA A 197 -20.49 2.64 10.41
N GLU A 198 -20.45 3.90 10.86
CA GLU A 198 -20.19 5.08 10.02
C GLU A 198 -18.73 5.18 9.55
N PHE A 199 -17.80 4.50 10.23
CA PHE A 199 -16.38 4.53 9.86
C PHE A 199 -16.08 3.73 8.59
N TYR A 200 -16.91 2.72 8.31
CA TYR A 200 -16.76 1.81 7.17
C TYR A 200 -16.98 2.52 5.83
N ASN A 201 -17.79 3.59 5.81
CA ASN A 201 -18.14 4.36 4.61
C ASN A 201 -17.27 5.61 4.38
N MET A 202 -16.19 5.79 5.14
CA MET A 202 -15.25 6.87 4.87
C MET A 202 -14.39 6.55 3.64
N ASP A 203 -14.98 6.66 2.45
CA ASP A 203 -14.30 6.69 1.16
C ASP A 203 -13.64 8.06 0.98
N PHE A 204 -12.54 8.26 1.69
CA PHE A 204 -11.72 9.46 1.59
C PHE A 204 -11.01 9.60 0.23
N ASP A 205 -11.08 8.57 -0.63
CA ASP A 205 -10.60 8.56 -2.02
C ASP A 205 -11.72 8.72 -3.07
N GLY A 206 -12.99 8.85 -2.65
CA GLY A 206 -14.10 9.26 -3.51
C GLY A 206 -14.65 8.21 -4.49
N GLU A 207 -14.36 6.92 -4.30
CA GLU A 207 -14.88 5.83 -5.16
C GLU A 207 -15.56 4.73 -4.32
N THR A 208 -16.79 4.36 -4.68
CA THR A 208 -17.50 3.18 -4.15
C THR A 208 -16.91 1.90 -4.76
N ASP A 209 -16.21 1.10 -3.96
CA ASP A 209 -15.64 -0.19 -4.38
C ASP A 209 -16.75 -1.26 -4.56
N GLN A 210 -17.13 -1.57 -5.79
CA GLN A 210 -17.76 -2.86 -6.10
C GLN A 210 -16.68 -3.94 -6.09
N ALA A 211 -16.79 -4.89 -5.16
CA ALA A 211 -15.92 -6.05 -5.06
C ALA A 211 -15.94 -6.86 -6.37
N PHE A 212 -14.76 -7.15 -6.93
CA PHE A 212 -14.62 -8.12 -8.00
C PHE A 212 -14.01 -9.38 -7.39
N ASP A 213 -14.78 -10.47 -7.38
CA ASP A 213 -14.26 -11.80 -7.06
C ASP A 213 -13.27 -12.19 -8.15
N PHE A 214 -12.01 -12.29 -7.75
CA PHE A 214 -10.98 -12.91 -8.58
C PHE A 214 -11.26 -14.41 -8.55
N ASP A 215 -12.04 -14.89 -9.52
CA ASP A 215 -12.38 -16.30 -9.65
C ASP A 215 -11.09 -17.10 -9.98
N THR A 216 -10.45 -17.65 -8.95
CA THR A 216 -9.23 -18.47 -9.03
C THR A 216 -9.52 -19.93 -9.39
N ASN A 217 -10.54 -20.18 -10.20
CA ASN A 217 -10.82 -21.52 -10.73
C ASN A 217 -9.77 -21.87 -11.80
N GLY A 218 -8.57 -22.20 -11.31
CA GLY A 218 -7.35 -22.41 -12.08
C GLY A 218 -6.15 -22.18 -11.16
N ALA A 219 -6.18 -22.79 -9.97
CA ALA A 219 -5.15 -22.72 -8.97
C ALA A 219 -3.87 -23.41 -9.45
N ASP A 220 -2.89 -22.60 -9.84
CA ASP A 220 -1.49 -22.92 -9.57
C ASP A 220 -1.05 -22.02 -8.41
N ASP A 221 -0.87 -22.64 -7.25
CA ASP A 221 -0.57 -22.07 -5.93
C ASP A 221 0.78 -21.32 -5.83
N GLU A 222 1.37 -20.90 -6.95
CA GLU A 222 2.66 -20.18 -7.03
C GLU A 222 2.53 -18.75 -7.61
N ALA A 223 1.33 -18.28 -7.90
CA ALA A 223 1.09 -17.22 -8.89
C ALA A 223 1.64 -15.80 -8.61
N PHE A 224 2.24 -15.52 -7.44
CA PHE A 224 3.01 -14.28 -7.22
C PHE A 224 4.40 -14.46 -6.61
N GLY A 225 4.85 -15.69 -6.33
CA GLY A 225 6.14 -15.93 -5.65
C GLY A 225 6.33 -15.00 -4.44
N LEU A 226 5.25 -14.78 -3.68
CA LEU A 226 5.33 -14.17 -2.38
C LEU A 226 5.78 -15.30 -1.47
N ASP A 227 7.05 -15.27 -1.09
CA ASP A 227 7.60 -16.16 -0.08
C ASP A 227 6.77 -16.00 1.20
N VAL A 228 5.76 -16.85 1.31
CA VAL A 228 5.03 -17.19 2.52
C VAL A 228 5.74 -18.43 3.04
N THR A 229 7.00 -18.28 3.43
CA THR A 229 7.51 -19.08 4.54
C THR A 229 6.97 -18.42 5.81
N VAL A 230 5.69 -18.71 6.06
CA VAL A 230 5.18 -18.83 7.43
C VAL A 230 5.85 -20.08 7.97
N ASN A 231 6.88 -19.88 8.78
CA ASN A 231 7.26 -20.70 9.92
C ASN A 231 8.04 -19.82 10.90
#